data_AF-D5LAT9-F1
#
_entry.id   AF-D5LAT9-F1
#
_cell.length_a   1.000
_cell.length_b   1.000
_cell.length_c   1.000
_cell.angle_alpha   90.00
_cell.angle_beta   90.00
_cell.angle_gamma   90.00
#
_symmetry.space_group_name_H-M   'P 1'
#
loop_
_entity.id
_entity.type
_entity.pdbx_description
1 polymer ?
#
loop_
_entity_poly.entity_id
_entity_poly.type
_entity_poly.pdbx_seq_one_letter_code
_entity_poly.pdbx_strand_id
1 'polypeptide(L)'
;MNGRAGLDRLTRLLDAGSGLAPLPAAARTASNRVMGCTAQVWLAAETDAAGRMAFQGWSDSEVSRGLVALLVRGLSGCTPEEVMQVSASQVQQRLSRVLGRSVLPPGRANGLGNMLESARKRAALAAAAAAGRRLDVFPSLLITADALTPQGAFAEAQARYLAPDAAAVSQLVRVCRDKHIGVVAHFYMDPQVQGVLSAAAEEWPHIAISDSLVMADTAVRMAEAGCTTICVLGVDFMSENVRAILDEAGHSAVQVYRLAESDIGCSLAEAAESDSYSRYLQQAAHTPNSVHVVYINTSLRTKARAHALVPTITCTSSNVVQTVLAAFADVPGATVWYGPDTYMGANLAQLFADLASGAASDDDVRALHPAHTVDSIRSLLPRLRYFTDGTCIVHHIFGGEVTELVAAGYGDAYLAAHFEVPGEMFRLAMQAKRSRGMGVVGSTSNILDFIADKLREALSAPHPERLQFVLGTEAGMITSIVRKVQGLLRQSGRTDVEVEVVFPVAPSAVATPQQRPQEGAAPLTLPTGLALVPGPASGEGCSLEGGCAACPYMKMNTLAALVSVCERVGSPAGEASLERYRPRTYGGETVGGRSLAAAGCVPILHMRNFQRSQGRRLGPDLLQDIASRHTAR
;
A
#
# COMPACT_ATOMS: atom_id res chain seq x y z
N MET A 1 20.01 -44.77 3.38
CA MET A 1 19.02 -45.07 4.45
C MET A 1 17.86 -44.06 4.54
N ASN A 2 17.95 -42.83 4.01
CA ASN A 2 16.84 -41.84 4.08
C ASN A 2 15.60 -42.11 3.18
N GLY A 3 15.71 -42.97 2.16
CA GLY A 3 14.60 -43.21 1.21
C GLY A 3 13.43 -44.03 1.78
N ARG A 4 13.71 -45.10 2.55
CA ARG A 4 12.67 -45.99 3.12
C ARG A 4 11.80 -45.28 4.15
N ALA A 5 12.39 -44.49 5.05
CA ALA A 5 11.65 -43.73 6.06
C ALA A 5 10.73 -42.66 5.45
N GLY A 6 11.10 -42.08 4.30
CA GLY A 6 10.26 -41.11 3.58
C GLY A 6 9.03 -41.77 2.94
N LEU A 7 9.22 -42.95 2.34
CA LEU A 7 8.12 -43.78 1.81
C LEU A 7 7.14 -44.20 2.91
N ASP A 8 7.64 -44.67 4.06
CA ASP A 8 6.77 -45.07 5.18
C ASP A 8 5.94 -43.89 5.72
N ARG A 9 6.53 -42.68 5.78
CA ARG A 9 5.83 -41.46 6.20
C ARG A 9 4.76 -41.03 5.19
N LEU A 10 5.05 -41.16 3.88
CA LEU A 10 4.08 -40.90 2.83
C LEU A 10 2.91 -41.88 2.90
N THR A 11 3.17 -43.18 3.05
CA THR A 11 2.12 -44.19 3.16
C THR A 11 1.19 -43.90 4.34
N ARG A 12 1.73 -43.61 5.53
CA ARG A 12 0.92 -43.22 6.69
C ARG A 12 0.08 -41.96 6.46
N LEU A 13 0.62 -41.00 5.70
CA LEU A 13 -0.11 -39.78 5.35
C LEU A 13 -1.28 -40.09 4.41
N LEU A 14 -1.08 -40.96 3.41
CA LEU A 14 -2.13 -41.41 2.50
C LEU A 14 -3.19 -42.23 3.24
N ASP A 15 -2.79 -43.14 4.13
CA ASP A 15 -3.71 -43.93 4.96
C ASP A 15 -4.59 -43.03 5.84
N ALA A 16 -3.99 -41.99 6.44
CA ALA A 16 -4.74 -40.99 7.20
C ALA A 16 -5.76 -40.24 6.32
N GLY A 17 -5.40 -39.93 5.07
CA GLY A 17 -6.29 -39.29 4.10
C GLY A 17 -7.43 -40.19 3.63
N SER A 18 -7.18 -41.49 3.45
CA SER A 18 -8.18 -42.50 3.08
C SER A 18 -9.17 -42.78 4.21
N GLY A 19 -8.72 -42.68 5.48
CA GLY A 19 -9.58 -42.80 6.66
C GLY A 19 -10.33 -41.53 7.03
N LEU A 20 -10.15 -40.42 6.31
CA LEU A 20 -10.82 -39.16 6.60
C LEU A 20 -12.31 -39.24 6.20
N ALA A 21 -13.20 -38.86 7.11
CA ALA A 21 -14.63 -38.80 6.83
C ALA A 21 -14.92 -37.88 5.63
N PRO A 22 -15.83 -38.26 4.72
CA PRO A 22 -16.12 -37.46 3.54
C PRO A 22 -16.79 -36.14 3.93
N LEU A 23 -16.26 -35.03 3.42
CA LEU A 23 -16.92 -33.72 3.55
C LEU A 23 -18.19 -33.70 2.66
N PRO A 24 -19.38 -33.42 3.23
CA PRO A 24 -20.62 -33.31 2.46
C PRO A 24 -20.50 -32.32 1.31
N ALA A 25 -21.12 -32.60 0.17
CA ALA A 25 -21.06 -31.70 -1.00
C ALA A 25 -21.58 -30.29 -0.67
N ALA A 26 -22.61 -30.18 0.18
CA ALA A 26 -23.15 -28.91 0.66
C ALA A 26 -22.14 -28.07 1.47
N ALA A 27 -21.13 -28.70 2.07
CA ALA A 27 -20.07 -28.01 2.81
C ALA A 27 -18.89 -27.60 1.91
N ARG A 28 -18.88 -27.96 0.62
CA ARG A 28 -17.85 -27.54 -0.36
C ARG A 28 -18.19 -26.18 -0.98
N THR A 29 -18.42 -25.19 -0.12
CA THR A 29 -18.77 -23.81 -0.51
C THR A 29 -17.51 -22.96 -0.75
N ALA A 30 -17.68 -21.78 -1.35
CA ALA A 30 -16.61 -20.80 -1.47
C ALA A 30 -16.08 -20.32 -0.10
N SER A 31 -16.95 -20.20 0.92
CA SER A 31 -16.53 -19.84 2.29
C SER A 31 -15.67 -20.90 2.95
N ASN A 32 -15.89 -22.18 2.59
CA ASN A 32 -15.12 -23.29 3.12
C ASN A 32 -13.84 -23.59 2.33
N ARG A 33 -13.65 -22.96 1.16
CA ARG A 33 -12.47 -23.14 0.31
C ARG A 33 -11.22 -22.53 0.96
N VAL A 34 -10.09 -23.23 0.87
CA VAL A 34 -8.77 -22.76 1.32
C VAL A 34 -7.96 -22.22 0.14
N MET A 35 -7.70 -20.92 0.11
CA MET A 35 -6.96 -20.26 -0.98
C MET A 35 -5.46 -20.62 -1.01
N GLY A 36 -4.84 -20.46 -2.18
CA GLY A 36 -3.38 -20.57 -2.34
C GLY A 36 -2.80 -21.99 -2.25
N CYS A 37 -3.65 -23.03 -2.19
CA CYS A 37 -3.22 -24.42 -2.28
C CYS A 37 -3.09 -24.85 -3.76
N THR A 38 -2.05 -25.61 -4.09
CA THR A 38 -1.90 -26.22 -5.45
C THR A 38 -3.02 -27.23 -5.75
N ALA A 39 -3.54 -27.88 -4.71
CA ALA A 39 -4.70 -28.76 -4.78
C ALA A 39 -5.94 -28.02 -4.28
N GLN A 40 -7.13 -28.44 -4.72
CA GLN A 40 -8.36 -27.90 -4.17
C GLN A 40 -8.59 -28.48 -2.78
N VAL A 41 -8.83 -27.60 -1.81
CA VAL A 41 -9.01 -27.94 -0.40
C VAL A 41 -10.19 -27.16 0.17
N TRP A 42 -11.04 -27.87 0.89
CA TRP A 42 -12.11 -27.30 1.71
C TRP A 42 -11.92 -27.72 3.16
N LEU A 43 -12.13 -26.75 4.05
CA LEU A 43 -12.11 -26.93 5.49
C LEU A 43 -13.39 -26.31 6.05
N ALA A 44 -14.22 -27.12 6.69
CA ALA A 44 -15.37 -26.69 7.47
C ALA A 44 -15.03 -26.82 8.96
N ALA A 45 -15.66 -25.98 9.77
CA ALA A 45 -15.53 -26.05 11.21
C ALA A 45 -16.86 -25.69 11.86
N GLU A 46 -17.19 -26.43 12.91
CA GLU A 46 -18.32 -26.18 13.79
C GLU A 46 -17.84 -26.22 15.23
N THR A 47 -18.67 -25.73 16.15
CA THR A 47 -18.40 -25.83 17.58
C THR A 47 -19.28 -26.93 18.18
N ASP A 48 -18.69 -27.87 18.92
CA ASP A 48 -19.43 -28.91 19.63
C ASP A 48 -20.22 -28.33 20.83
N ALA A 49 -21.06 -29.16 21.44
CA ALA A 49 -21.87 -28.76 22.60
C ALA A 49 -21.03 -28.32 23.82
N ALA A 50 -19.74 -28.61 23.85
CA ALA A 50 -18.81 -28.23 24.91
C ALA A 50 -17.94 -27.02 24.53
N GLY A 51 -18.23 -26.34 23.42
CA GLY A 51 -17.49 -25.16 23.00
C GLY A 51 -16.17 -25.46 22.27
N ARG A 52 -15.91 -26.71 21.87
CA ARG A 52 -14.66 -27.09 21.18
C ARG A 52 -14.83 -27.13 19.67
N MET A 53 -13.74 -26.92 18.96
CA MET A 53 -13.72 -26.95 17.50
C MET A 53 -13.85 -28.38 16.97
N ALA A 54 -14.74 -28.58 16.00
CA ALA A 54 -14.89 -29.80 15.23
C ALA A 54 -14.62 -29.51 13.75
N PHE A 55 -13.47 -29.96 13.24
CA PHE A 55 -13.07 -29.71 11.86
C PHE A 55 -13.44 -30.88 10.93
N GLN A 56 -13.82 -30.55 9.70
CA GLN A 56 -14.00 -31.50 8.61
C GLN A 56 -13.33 -30.93 7.36
N GLY A 57 -12.83 -31.78 6.47
CA GLY A 57 -12.19 -31.25 5.25
C GLY A 57 -12.07 -32.27 4.15
N TRP A 58 -11.74 -31.78 2.95
CA TRP A 58 -11.58 -32.60 1.76
C TRP A 58 -10.61 -31.95 0.78
N SER A 59 -9.93 -32.80 -0.01
CA SER A 59 -9.09 -32.36 -1.12
C SER A 59 -9.14 -33.33 -2.30
N ASP A 60 -8.98 -32.80 -3.51
CA ASP A 60 -8.86 -33.57 -4.75
C ASP A 60 -7.52 -34.31 -4.87
N SER A 61 -6.48 -33.88 -4.16
CA SER A 61 -5.19 -34.56 -4.08
C SER A 61 -5.10 -35.47 -2.86
N GLU A 62 -4.67 -36.72 -3.04
CA GLU A 62 -4.52 -37.70 -1.96
C GLU A 62 -3.53 -37.24 -0.87
N VAL A 63 -2.40 -36.65 -1.27
CA VAL A 63 -1.39 -36.13 -0.31
C VAL A 63 -1.97 -34.96 0.48
N SER A 64 -2.65 -34.02 -0.20
CA SER A 64 -3.31 -32.91 0.47
C SER A 64 -4.43 -33.38 1.40
N ARG A 65 -5.18 -34.42 1.02
CA ARG A 65 -6.20 -35.05 1.87
C ARG A 65 -5.60 -35.66 3.13
N GLY A 66 -4.41 -36.27 3.02
CA GLY A 66 -3.63 -36.71 4.18
C GLY A 66 -3.22 -35.57 5.10
N LEU A 67 -2.78 -34.43 4.55
CA LEU A 67 -2.45 -33.24 5.36
C LEU A 67 -3.68 -32.65 6.05
N VAL A 68 -4.82 -32.59 5.35
CA VAL A 68 -6.12 -32.21 5.93
C VAL A 68 -6.47 -33.15 7.08
N ALA A 69 -6.28 -34.46 6.92
CA ALA A 69 -6.56 -35.43 7.97
C ALA A 69 -5.69 -35.21 9.23
N LEU A 70 -4.41 -34.85 9.06
CA LEU A 70 -3.55 -34.49 10.19
C LEU A 70 -4.04 -33.23 10.91
N LEU A 71 -4.46 -32.21 10.16
CA LEU A 71 -4.98 -30.97 10.73
C LEU A 71 -6.30 -31.20 11.46
N VAL A 72 -7.24 -31.91 10.83
CA VAL A 72 -8.53 -32.27 11.44
C VAL A 72 -8.32 -33.03 12.74
N ARG A 73 -7.45 -34.05 12.74
CA ARG A 73 -7.15 -34.84 13.95
C ARG A 73 -6.41 -34.05 15.02
N GLY A 74 -5.56 -33.10 14.63
CA GLY A 74 -4.73 -32.33 15.55
C GLY A 74 -5.42 -31.13 16.19
N LEU A 75 -6.41 -30.54 15.50
CA LEU A 75 -7.11 -29.33 15.96
C LEU A 75 -8.53 -29.61 16.46
N SER A 76 -9.17 -30.71 16.07
CA SER A 76 -10.49 -31.04 16.59
C SER A 76 -10.40 -31.42 18.07
N GLY A 77 -11.31 -30.89 18.88
CA GLY A 77 -11.29 -31.03 20.34
C GLY A 77 -10.48 -29.95 21.07
N CYS A 78 -9.81 -29.05 20.37
CA CYS A 78 -9.24 -27.83 20.97
C CYS A 78 -10.32 -26.76 21.15
N THR A 79 -10.12 -25.83 22.08
CA THR A 79 -10.94 -24.62 22.16
C THR A 79 -10.60 -23.65 21.00
N PRO A 80 -11.50 -22.73 20.64
CA PRO A 80 -11.19 -21.69 19.66
C PRO A 80 -9.89 -20.92 19.98
N GLU A 81 -9.67 -20.57 21.25
CA GLU A 81 -8.49 -19.82 21.72
C GLU A 81 -7.21 -20.64 21.52
N GLU A 82 -7.23 -21.94 21.84
CA GLU A 82 -6.10 -22.83 21.63
C GLU A 82 -5.73 -22.91 20.14
N VAL A 83 -6.71 -23.04 19.25
CA VAL A 83 -6.48 -23.07 17.81
C VAL A 83 -5.89 -21.75 17.31
N MET A 84 -6.38 -20.60 17.80
CA MET A 84 -5.84 -19.27 17.46
C MET A 84 -4.40 -19.06 17.93
N GLN A 85 -3.93 -19.79 18.96
CA GLN A 85 -2.55 -19.72 19.43
C GLN A 85 -1.58 -20.60 18.61
N VAL A 86 -2.08 -21.52 17.78
CA VAL A 86 -1.24 -22.40 16.96
C VAL A 86 -0.49 -21.61 15.89
N SER A 87 0.83 -21.51 16.01
CA SER A 87 1.66 -20.85 14.99
C SER A 87 1.72 -21.67 13.70
N ALA A 88 1.05 -21.19 12.64
CA ALA A 88 1.02 -21.85 11.35
C ALA A 88 2.42 -22.09 10.77
N SER A 89 3.30 -21.09 10.87
CA SER A 89 4.68 -21.16 10.37
C SER A 89 5.53 -22.19 11.13
N GLN A 90 5.40 -22.28 12.45
CA GLN A 90 6.12 -23.27 13.26
C GLN A 90 5.65 -24.69 12.94
N VAL A 91 4.33 -24.91 12.83
CA VAL A 91 3.78 -26.23 12.48
C VAL A 91 4.20 -26.64 11.07
N GLN A 92 4.10 -25.72 10.09
CA GLN A 92 4.57 -25.94 8.72
C GLN A 92 6.06 -26.32 8.70
N GLN A 93 6.92 -25.60 9.43
CA GLN A 93 8.35 -25.89 9.49
C GLN A 93 8.64 -27.26 10.13
N ARG A 94 7.95 -27.59 11.24
CA ARG A 94 8.08 -28.90 11.90
C ARG A 94 7.65 -30.03 10.98
N LEU A 95 6.49 -29.92 10.34
CA LEU A 95 5.99 -30.94 9.41
C LEU A 95 6.86 -31.06 8.16
N SER A 96 7.43 -29.96 7.66
CA SER A 96 8.40 -30.00 6.55
C SER A 96 9.66 -30.79 6.91
N ARG A 97 10.16 -30.64 8.16
CA ARG A 97 11.32 -31.42 8.66
C ARG A 97 10.97 -32.89 8.87
N VAL A 98 9.77 -33.18 9.38
CA VAL A 98 9.30 -34.55 9.64
C VAL A 98 8.97 -35.28 8.34
N LEU A 99 8.23 -34.70 7.42
CA LEU A 99 7.82 -35.39 6.18
C LEU A 99 8.92 -35.38 5.12
N GLY A 100 9.84 -34.41 5.18
CA GLY A 100 10.89 -34.23 4.20
C GLY A 100 10.41 -33.60 2.90
N ARG A 101 11.34 -33.05 2.11
CA ARG A 101 11.04 -32.31 0.87
C ARG A 101 10.44 -33.17 -0.23
N SER A 102 10.61 -34.49 -0.19
CA SER A 102 10.02 -35.43 -1.16
C SER A 102 8.50 -35.55 -1.00
N VAL A 103 8.00 -35.48 0.23
CA VAL A 103 6.56 -35.56 0.54
C VAL A 103 5.94 -34.17 0.53
N LEU A 104 6.63 -33.20 1.13
CA LEU A 104 6.17 -31.82 1.28
C LEU A 104 7.12 -30.84 0.55
N PRO A 105 7.07 -30.79 -0.80
CA PRO A 105 7.77 -29.76 -1.56
C PRO A 105 7.19 -28.36 -1.23
N PRO A 106 7.90 -27.26 -1.59
CA PRO A 106 7.52 -25.90 -1.20
C PRO A 106 6.06 -25.55 -1.44
N GLY A 107 5.50 -25.88 -2.61
CA GLY A 107 4.09 -25.61 -2.92
C GLY A 107 3.10 -26.28 -1.97
N ARG A 108 3.36 -27.54 -1.55
CA ARG A 108 2.50 -28.24 -0.58
C ARG A 108 2.72 -27.75 0.84
N ALA A 109 3.94 -27.35 1.20
CA ALA A 109 4.22 -26.74 2.49
C ALA A 109 3.44 -25.43 2.65
N ASN A 110 3.40 -24.60 1.61
CA ASN A 110 2.59 -23.38 1.58
C ASN A 110 1.10 -23.71 1.72
N GLY A 111 0.62 -24.74 1.00
CA GLY A 111 -0.75 -25.21 1.13
C GLY A 111 -1.14 -25.61 2.56
N LEU A 112 -0.26 -26.35 3.26
CA LEU A 112 -0.45 -26.66 4.69
C LEU A 112 -0.52 -25.40 5.56
N GLY A 113 0.35 -24.41 5.32
CA GLY A 113 0.30 -23.12 6.00
C GLY A 113 -1.05 -22.41 5.81
N ASN A 114 -1.58 -22.43 4.59
CA ASN A 114 -2.89 -21.84 4.28
C ASN A 114 -4.04 -22.56 4.99
N MET A 115 -3.99 -23.90 5.08
CA MET A 115 -5.00 -24.66 5.83
C MET A 115 -5.00 -24.29 7.32
N LEU A 116 -3.83 -24.04 7.90
CA LEU A 116 -3.69 -23.64 9.31
C LEU A 116 -4.22 -22.23 9.56
N GLU A 117 -3.92 -21.26 8.69
CA GLU A 117 -4.50 -19.91 8.80
C GLU A 117 -6.03 -19.93 8.60
N SER A 118 -6.51 -20.77 7.67
CA SER A 118 -7.95 -20.98 7.45
C SER A 118 -8.65 -21.60 8.67
N ALA A 119 -7.96 -22.49 9.40
CA ALA A 119 -8.44 -23.04 10.66
C ALA A 119 -8.46 -21.99 11.78
N ARG A 120 -7.39 -21.18 11.91
CA ARG A 120 -7.30 -20.08 12.88
C ARG A 120 -8.42 -19.05 12.69
N LYS A 121 -8.72 -18.68 11.44
CA LYS A 121 -9.84 -17.78 11.11
C LYS A 121 -11.19 -18.35 11.55
N ARG A 122 -11.44 -19.63 11.30
CA ARG A 122 -12.68 -20.30 11.75
C ARG A 122 -12.79 -20.35 13.26
N ALA A 123 -11.68 -20.58 13.94
CA ALA A 123 -11.62 -20.50 15.39
C ALA A 123 -11.92 -19.08 15.90
N ALA A 124 -11.36 -18.04 15.28
CA ALA A 124 -11.68 -16.65 15.63
C ALA A 124 -13.16 -16.31 15.43
N LEU A 125 -13.77 -16.79 14.35
CA LEU A 125 -15.22 -16.65 14.10
C LEU A 125 -16.05 -17.38 15.17
N ALA A 126 -15.67 -18.60 15.54
CA ALA A 126 -16.34 -19.37 16.59
C ALA A 126 -16.20 -18.71 17.98
N ALA A 127 -15.01 -18.19 18.32
CA ALA A 127 -14.76 -17.49 19.57
C ALA A 127 -15.62 -16.22 19.67
N ALA A 128 -15.70 -15.44 18.59
CA ALA A 128 -16.57 -14.27 18.54
C ALA A 128 -18.05 -14.66 18.77
N ALA A 129 -18.53 -15.68 18.05
CA ALA A 129 -19.91 -16.17 18.18
C ALA A 129 -20.23 -16.68 19.60
N ALA A 130 -19.31 -17.41 20.23
CA ALA A 130 -19.44 -17.89 21.60
C ALA A 130 -19.52 -16.73 22.62
N ALA A 131 -18.84 -15.62 22.36
CA ALA A 131 -18.92 -14.40 23.14
C ALA A 131 -20.17 -13.54 22.84
N GLY A 132 -21.13 -14.04 22.05
CA GLY A 132 -22.32 -13.30 21.64
C GLY A 132 -22.01 -12.13 20.69
N ARG A 133 -20.81 -12.11 20.10
CA ARG A 133 -20.34 -11.06 19.19
C ARG A 133 -20.19 -11.61 17.78
N ARG A 134 -20.20 -10.72 16.79
CA ARG A 134 -19.76 -11.07 15.44
C ARG A 134 -18.34 -10.55 15.28
N LEU A 135 -17.48 -11.32 14.62
CA LEU A 135 -16.19 -10.78 14.21
C LEU A 135 -16.47 -9.66 13.19
N ASP A 136 -15.95 -8.48 13.46
CA ASP A 136 -16.08 -7.35 12.55
C ASP A 136 -15.49 -7.72 11.20
N VAL A 137 -16.13 -7.25 10.14
CA VAL A 137 -15.65 -7.45 8.77
C VAL A 137 -15.31 -6.09 8.20
N PHE A 138 -14.17 -6.04 7.54
CA PHE A 138 -13.77 -4.88 6.77
C PHE A 138 -14.68 -4.72 5.55
N PRO A 139 -14.95 -3.47 5.12
CA PRO A 139 -15.57 -3.22 3.83
C PRO A 139 -14.78 -3.87 2.70
N SER A 140 -15.47 -4.35 1.66
CA SER A 140 -14.82 -4.98 0.52
C SER A 140 -15.55 -4.72 -0.80
N LEU A 141 -14.82 -4.85 -1.90
CA LEU A 141 -15.35 -4.84 -3.26
C LEU A 141 -15.17 -6.23 -3.86
N LEU A 142 -16.28 -6.88 -4.21
CA LEU A 142 -16.26 -8.11 -5.01
C LEU A 142 -16.29 -7.75 -6.50
N ILE A 143 -15.26 -8.18 -7.23
CA ILE A 143 -15.02 -7.84 -8.62
C ILE A 143 -15.13 -9.11 -9.46
N THR A 144 -16.01 -9.06 -10.46
CA THR A 144 -16.13 -10.05 -11.54
C THR A 144 -15.89 -9.35 -12.88
N ALA A 145 -15.90 -10.10 -13.99
CA ALA A 145 -15.74 -9.51 -15.33
C ALA A 145 -16.77 -8.40 -15.61
N ASP A 146 -18.02 -8.60 -15.17
CA ASP A 146 -19.16 -7.78 -15.57
C ASP A 146 -19.85 -7.05 -14.41
N ALA A 147 -19.57 -7.45 -13.16
CA ALA A 147 -20.18 -6.88 -11.97
C ALA A 147 -19.15 -6.45 -10.92
N LEU A 148 -19.52 -5.40 -10.18
CA LEU A 148 -18.84 -4.92 -9.00
C LEU A 148 -19.86 -4.87 -7.86
N THR A 149 -19.67 -5.69 -6.83
CA THR A 149 -20.57 -5.75 -5.68
C THR A 149 -19.88 -5.19 -4.43
N PRO A 150 -20.23 -3.98 -3.99
CA PRO A 150 -19.68 -3.41 -2.76
C PRO A 150 -20.30 -4.04 -1.51
N GLN A 151 -19.49 -4.15 -0.46
CA GLN A 151 -19.88 -4.62 0.86
C GLN A 151 -19.46 -3.59 1.92
N GLY A 152 -20.44 -2.96 2.56
CA GLY A 152 -20.23 -1.95 3.59
C GLY A 152 -20.15 -0.53 3.03
N ALA A 153 -20.51 0.45 3.87
CA ALA A 153 -20.73 1.84 3.47
C ALA A 153 -19.51 2.49 2.78
N PHE A 154 -18.29 2.17 3.23
CA PHE A 154 -17.07 2.62 2.56
C PHE A 154 -17.04 2.10 1.11
N ALA A 155 -17.12 0.79 0.90
CA ALA A 155 -17.05 0.20 -0.44
C ALA A 155 -18.22 0.66 -1.34
N GLU A 156 -19.41 0.87 -0.78
CA GLU A 156 -20.58 1.39 -1.51
C GLU A 156 -20.31 2.82 -2.01
N ALA A 157 -19.74 3.69 -1.17
CA ALA A 157 -19.35 5.02 -1.59
C ALA A 157 -18.31 4.97 -2.73
N GLN A 158 -17.30 4.11 -2.60
CA GLN A 158 -16.26 3.91 -3.62
C GLN A 158 -16.84 3.41 -4.95
N ALA A 159 -17.75 2.43 -4.91
CA ALA A 159 -18.34 1.82 -6.10
C ALA A 159 -19.16 2.82 -6.93
N ARG A 160 -19.88 3.75 -6.29
CA ARG A 160 -20.64 4.81 -6.99
C ARG A 160 -19.77 5.67 -7.90
N TYR A 161 -18.49 5.80 -7.60
CA TYR A 161 -17.59 6.71 -8.32
C TYR A 161 -16.77 6.03 -9.42
N LEU A 162 -16.85 4.71 -9.55
CA LEU A 162 -16.21 3.99 -10.66
C LEU A 162 -16.96 4.15 -11.98
N ALA A 163 -18.24 4.50 -11.92
CA ALA A 163 -19.06 4.93 -13.04
C ALA A 163 -19.46 6.40 -12.83
N PRO A 164 -18.62 7.37 -13.26
CA PRO A 164 -18.84 8.78 -12.99
C PRO A 164 -20.08 9.33 -13.71
N ASP A 165 -20.66 10.41 -13.17
CA ASP A 165 -21.75 11.13 -13.83
C ASP A 165 -21.30 11.70 -15.18
N ALA A 166 -21.95 11.27 -16.25
CA ALA A 166 -21.67 11.68 -17.62
C ALA A 166 -21.82 13.20 -17.83
N ALA A 167 -22.72 13.85 -17.09
CA ALA A 167 -22.90 15.30 -17.16
C ALA A 167 -21.67 16.03 -16.59
N ALA A 168 -21.15 15.55 -15.46
CA ALA A 168 -19.94 16.10 -14.84
C ALA A 168 -18.70 15.90 -15.71
N VAL A 169 -18.55 14.72 -16.34
CA VAL A 169 -17.49 14.43 -17.32
C VAL A 169 -17.57 15.39 -18.49
N SER A 170 -18.75 15.53 -19.10
CA SER A 170 -18.98 16.39 -20.26
C SER A 170 -18.71 17.87 -19.93
N GLN A 171 -19.12 18.34 -18.75
CA GLN A 171 -18.85 19.71 -18.30
C GLN A 171 -17.34 19.96 -18.19
N LEU A 172 -16.61 19.05 -17.54
CA LEU A 172 -15.17 19.18 -17.37
C LEU A 172 -14.43 19.17 -18.72
N VAL A 173 -14.75 18.20 -19.59
CA VAL A 173 -14.15 18.10 -20.94
C VAL A 173 -14.38 19.38 -21.73
N ARG A 174 -15.61 19.92 -21.72
CA ARG A 174 -15.95 21.16 -22.41
C ARG A 174 -15.11 22.33 -21.92
N VAL A 175 -15.09 22.60 -20.61
CA VAL A 175 -14.35 23.76 -20.08
C VAL A 175 -12.84 23.63 -20.28
N CYS A 176 -12.29 22.41 -20.13
CA CYS A 176 -10.87 22.18 -20.35
C CYS A 176 -10.47 22.36 -21.82
N ARG A 177 -11.28 21.86 -22.74
CA ARG A 177 -11.04 22.00 -24.18
C ARG A 177 -11.16 23.45 -24.64
N ASP A 178 -12.25 24.13 -24.29
CA ASP A 178 -12.52 25.51 -24.74
C ASP A 178 -11.44 26.49 -24.28
N LYS A 179 -10.88 26.25 -23.08
CA LYS A 179 -9.89 27.13 -22.45
C LYS A 179 -8.46 26.59 -22.47
N HIS A 180 -8.21 25.49 -23.18
CA HIS A 180 -6.90 24.87 -23.32
C HIS A 180 -6.23 24.59 -21.95
N ILE A 181 -6.98 23.96 -21.05
CA ILE A 181 -6.54 23.66 -19.67
C ILE A 181 -6.05 22.21 -19.61
N GLY A 182 -4.82 22.03 -19.15
CA GLY A 182 -4.29 20.74 -18.72
C GLY A 182 -4.61 20.46 -17.26
N VAL A 183 -4.84 19.20 -16.91
CA VAL A 183 -5.12 18.77 -15.54
C VAL A 183 -4.16 17.66 -15.14
N VAL A 184 -3.38 17.90 -14.08
CA VAL A 184 -2.52 16.87 -13.48
C VAL A 184 -3.01 16.58 -12.07
N ALA A 185 -3.20 15.31 -11.75
CA ALA A 185 -3.74 14.86 -10.48
C ALA A 185 -2.89 13.76 -9.86
N HIS A 186 -2.81 13.74 -8.53
CA HIS A 186 -2.16 12.64 -7.82
C HIS A 186 -3.05 11.38 -7.75
N PHE A 187 -2.45 10.19 -7.62
CA PHE A 187 -3.18 8.94 -7.36
C PHE A 187 -3.99 8.94 -6.05
N TYR A 188 -3.73 9.91 -5.18
CA TYR A 188 -4.34 9.98 -3.84
C TYR A 188 -5.63 10.81 -3.85
N MET A 189 -6.08 11.25 -5.03
CA MET A 189 -7.33 12.00 -5.17
C MET A 189 -8.53 11.17 -4.74
N ASP A 190 -9.57 11.86 -4.31
CA ASP A 190 -10.84 11.24 -3.98
C ASP A 190 -11.36 10.41 -5.18
N PRO A 191 -11.93 9.21 -4.95
CA PRO A 191 -12.46 8.35 -6.00
C PRO A 191 -13.44 9.03 -6.94
N GLN A 192 -14.28 9.96 -6.45
CA GLN A 192 -15.18 10.75 -7.29
C GLN A 192 -14.40 11.54 -8.34
N VAL A 193 -13.36 12.24 -7.89
CA VAL A 193 -12.48 13.03 -8.75
C VAL A 193 -11.73 12.12 -9.71
N GLN A 194 -11.16 11.01 -9.23
CA GLN A 194 -10.46 10.05 -10.09
C GLN A 194 -11.35 9.48 -11.18
N GLY A 195 -12.59 9.10 -10.85
CA GLY A 195 -13.54 8.54 -11.80
C GLY A 195 -13.82 9.52 -12.94
N VAL A 196 -14.18 10.77 -12.60
CA VAL A 196 -14.46 11.82 -13.58
C VAL A 196 -13.22 12.17 -14.40
N LEU A 197 -12.07 12.38 -13.78
CA LEU A 197 -10.82 12.67 -14.49
C LEU A 197 -10.43 11.56 -15.45
N SER A 198 -10.59 10.30 -15.02
CA SER A 198 -10.23 9.15 -15.85
C SER A 198 -11.14 9.01 -17.06
N ALA A 199 -12.44 9.25 -16.92
CA ALA A 199 -13.36 9.25 -18.04
C ALA A 199 -13.13 10.46 -18.96
N ALA A 200 -12.93 11.64 -18.39
CA ALA A 200 -12.64 12.87 -19.15
C ALA A 200 -11.34 12.76 -19.95
N ALA A 201 -10.34 12.02 -19.46
CA ALA A 201 -9.07 11.79 -20.15
C ALA A 201 -9.22 11.03 -21.48
N GLU A 202 -10.32 10.27 -21.67
CA GLU A 202 -10.62 9.58 -22.93
C GLU A 202 -11.04 10.58 -24.03
N GLU A 203 -11.61 11.73 -23.64
CA GLU A 203 -12.10 12.77 -24.57
C GLU A 203 -11.20 14.02 -24.63
N TRP A 204 -10.37 14.25 -23.60
CA TRP A 204 -9.41 15.34 -23.53
C TRP A 204 -8.04 14.79 -23.07
N PRO A 205 -7.06 14.66 -23.99
CA PRO A 205 -5.80 13.94 -23.71
C PRO A 205 -4.87 14.68 -22.74
N HIS A 206 -5.19 15.92 -22.37
CA HIS A 206 -4.43 16.73 -21.41
C HIS A 206 -4.96 16.59 -19.98
N ILE A 207 -5.43 15.40 -19.61
CA ILE A 207 -5.77 15.02 -18.22
C ILE A 207 -4.93 13.81 -17.86
N ALA A 208 -4.19 13.89 -16.74
CA ALA A 208 -3.34 12.80 -16.29
C ALA A 208 -3.41 12.60 -14.77
N ILE A 209 -3.56 11.35 -14.35
CA ILE A 209 -3.46 10.92 -12.96
C ILE A 209 -2.15 10.15 -12.81
N SER A 210 -1.26 10.62 -11.93
CA SER A 210 0.08 10.05 -11.81
C SER A 210 0.76 10.40 -10.47
N ASP A 211 1.93 9.82 -10.20
CA ASP A 211 2.78 10.25 -9.08
C ASP A 211 3.28 11.69 -9.27
N SER A 212 3.61 12.36 -8.16
CA SER A 212 4.03 13.78 -8.10
C SER A 212 5.14 14.19 -9.08
N LEU A 213 6.06 13.29 -9.41
CA LEU A 213 7.14 13.54 -10.38
C LEU A 213 6.64 13.52 -11.82
N VAL A 214 5.80 12.53 -12.14
CA VAL A 214 5.22 12.36 -13.48
C VAL A 214 4.27 13.51 -13.78
N MET A 215 3.62 14.08 -12.75
CA MET A 215 2.76 15.26 -12.90
C MET A 215 3.53 16.45 -13.50
N ALA A 216 4.73 16.76 -13.00
CA ALA A 216 5.52 17.88 -13.50
C ALA A 216 5.99 17.66 -14.95
N ASP A 217 6.52 16.48 -15.27
CA ASP A 217 6.91 16.15 -16.64
C ASP A 217 5.71 16.16 -17.61
N THR A 218 4.54 15.75 -17.14
CA THR A 218 3.31 15.77 -17.95
C THR A 218 2.80 17.20 -18.17
N ALA A 219 2.88 18.05 -17.16
CA ALA A 219 2.53 19.47 -17.29
C ALA A 219 3.38 20.18 -18.36
N VAL A 220 4.69 19.87 -18.44
CA VAL A 220 5.55 20.37 -19.53
C VAL A 220 5.06 19.90 -20.90
N ARG A 221 4.77 18.61 -21.07
CA ARG A 221 4.21 18.09 -22.34
C ARG A 221 2.86 18.71 -22.69
N MET A 222 2.02 18.99 -21.71
CA MET A 222 0.73 19.69 -21.90
C MET A 222 0.96 21.13 -22.38
N ALA A 223 1.93 21.84 -21.79
CA ALA A 223 2.32 23.19 -22.20
C ALA A 223 2.88 23.21 -23.64
N GLU A 224 3.76 22.26 -23.99
CA GLU A 224 4.27 22.08 -25.35
C GLU A 224 3.16 21.79 -26.37
N ALA A 225 2.11 21.07 -25.95
CA ALA A 225 0.94 20.79 -26.75
C ALA A 225 -0.08 21.95 -26.81
N GLY A 226 0.22 23.11 -26.22
CA GLY A 226 -0.59 24.32 -26.33
C GLY A 226 -1.53 24.60 -25.16
N CYS A 227 -1.43 23.87 -24.04
CA CYS A 227 -2.18 24.22 -22.84
C CYS A 227 -1.65 25.53 -22.23
N THR A 228 -2.53 26.51 -22.04
CA THR A 228 -2.17 27.81 -21.46
C THR A 228 -2.29 27.83 -19.94
N THR A 229 -2.96 26.83 -19.36
CA THR A 229 -3.19 26.71 -17.92
C THR A 229 -3.10 25.25 -17.48
N ILE A 230 -2.51 25.02 -16.30
CA ILE A 230 -2.40 23.71 -15.67
C ILE A 230 -3.08 23.77 -14.30
N CYS A 231 -4.12 22.99 -14.11
CA CYS A 231 -4.73 22.73 -12.81
C CYS A 231 -4.04 21.54 -12.14
N VAL A 232 -3.58 21.72 -10.91
CA VAL A 232 -2.87 20.71 -10.13
C VAL A 232 -3.76 20.24 -8.98
N LEU A 233 -4.13 18.96 -9.01
CA LEU A 233 -4.87 18.29 -7.94
C LEU A 233 -3.90 17.51 -7.05
N GLY A 234 -3.59 18.09 -5.91
CA GLY A 234 -2.62 17.55 -4.97
C GLY A 234 -2.44 18.47 -3.77
N VAL A 235 -1.31 18.32 -3.09
CA VAL A 235 -0.88 19.19 -1.99
C VAL A 235 0.04 20.29 -2.51
N ASP A 236 0.27 21.33 -1.71
CA ASP A 236 0.93 22.56 -2.18
C ASP A 236 2.29 22.29 -2.82
N PHE A 237 3.14 21.46 -2.21
CA PHE A 237 4.48 21.18 -2.76
C PHE A 237 4.45 20.51 -4.15
N MET A 238 3.38 19.79 -4.49
CA MET A 238 3.23 19.19 -5.82
C MET A 238 2.97 20.27 -6.87
N SER A 239 2.14 21.25 -6.54
CA SER A 239 1.84 22.40 -7.40
C SER A 239 3.04 23.33 -7.55
N GLU A 240 3.81 23.52 -6.49
CA GLU A 240 5.07 24.27 -6.51
C GLU A 240 6.12 23.57 -7.39
N ASN A 241 6.20 22.24 -7.32
CA ASN A 241 7.09 21.46 -8.18
C ASN A 241 6.71 21.58 -9.66
N VAL A 242 5.41 21.48 -9.99
CA VAL A 242 4.91 21.70 -11.36
C VAL A 242 5.31 23.09 -11.88
N ARG A 243 5.09 24.14 -11.09
CA ARG A 243 5.48 25.52 -11.45
C ARG A 243 6.99 25.64 -11.68
N ALA A 244 7.81 25.15 -10.75
CA ALA A 244 9.27 25.23 -10.85
C ALA A 244 9.81 24.56 -12.12
N ILE A 245 9.31 23.36 -12.45
CA ILE A 245 9.74 22.61 -13.63
C ILE A 245 9.25 23.27 -14.93
N LEU A 246 8.05 23.85 -14.95
CA LEU A 246 7.57 24.62 -16.09
C LEU A 246 8.42 25.88 -16.32
N ASP A 247 8.84 26.58 -15.26
CA ASP A 247 9.72 27.74 -15.37
C ASP A 247 11.09 27.37 -15.93
N GLU A 248 11.68 26.28 -15.44
CA GLU A 248 12.97 25.76 -15.93
C GLU A 248 12.89 25.32 -17.40
N ALA A 249 11.76 24.75 -17.82
CA ALA A 249 11.50 24.38 -19.21
C ALA A 249 11.15 25.57 -20.13
N GLY A 250 11.13 26.81 -19.62
CA GLY A 250 10.85 28.01 -20.41
C GLY A 250 9.36 28.31 -20.62
N HIS A 251 8.47 27.66 -19.88
CA HIS A 251 7.02 27.83 -19.94
C HIS A 251 6.48 28.72 -18.80
N SER A 252 7.16 29.83 -18.51
CA SER A 252 6.76 30.78 -17.46
C SER A 252 5.43 31.49 -17.73
N ALA A 253 5.01 31.57 -19.00
CA ALA A 253 3.72 32.15 -19.40
C ALA A 253 2.50 31.26 -19.09
N VAL A 254 2.70 29.95 -18.91
CA VAL A 254 1.62 29.00 -18.59
C VAL A 254 1.16 29.24 -17.16
N GLN A 255 -0.14 29.36 -16.93
CA GLN A 255 -0.69 29.57 -15.59
C GLN A 255 -0.77 28.24 -14.82
N VAL A 256 -0.48 28.24 -13.52
CA VAL A 256 -0.58 27.04 -12.67
C VAL A 256 -1.49 27.37 -11.50
N TYR A 257 -2.49 26.53 -11.27
CA TYR A 257 -3.47 26.70 -10.19
C TYR A 257 -3.60 25.42 -9.35
N ARG A 258 -3.60 25.58 -8.03
CA ARG A 258 -4.10 24.59 -7.06
C ARG A 258 -5.61 24.80 -6.85
N LEU A 259 -6.28 23.89 -6.14
CA LEU A 259 -7.76 23.89 -6.05
C LEU A 259 -8.33 24.52 -4.77
N ALA A 260 -7.49 25.03 -3.88
CA ALA A 260 -7.94 25.70 -2.66
C ALA A 260 -7.25 27.05 -2.48
N GLU A 261 -7.93 27.96 -1.79
CA GLU A 261 -7.36 29.24 -1.36
C GLU A 261 -6.47 29.08 -0.12
N SER A 262 -6.91 28.29 0.85
CA SER A 262 -6.11 27.90 2.01
C SER A 262 -5.01 26.93 1.62
N ASP A 263 -3.89 26.93 2.34
CA ASP A 263 -2.81 25.96 2.14
C ASP A 263 -3.33 24.50 2.18
N ILE A 264 -2.83 23.66 1.28
CA ILE A 264 -3.09 22.22 1.24
C ILE A 264 -1.85 21.50 1.77
N GLY A 265 -1.87 21.18 3.06
CA GLY A 265 -0.73 20.64 3.80
C GLY A 265 -0.38 19.17 3.52
N CYS A 266 0.61 18.66 4.26
CA CYS A 266 1.01 17.26 4.27
C CYS A 266 1.78 16.97 5.57
N SER A 267 1.31 16.00 6.36
CA SER A 267 1.92 15.70 7.68
C SER A 267 3.39 15.31 7.59
N LEU A 268 3.79 14.63 6.51
CA LEU A 268 5.20 14.27 6.27
C LEU A 268 6.05 15.49 5.88
N ALA A 269 5.51 16.39 5.06
CA ALA A 269 6.21 17.61 4.68
C ALA A 269 6.42 18.53 5.90
N GLU A 270 5.39 18.66 6.74
CA GLU A 270 5.46 19.39 8.01
C GLU A 270 6.51 18.78 8.96
N ALA A 271 6.54 17.45 9.10
CA ALA A 271 7.55 16.77 9.90
C ALA A 271 8.98 17.05 9.39
N ALA A 272 9.17 17.11 8.07
CA ALA A 272 10.45 17.46 7.44
C ALA A 272 10.83 18.95 7.54
N GLU A 273 9.92 19.82 7.97
CA GLU A 273 10.19 21.25 8.22
C GLU A 273 10.38 21.56 9.71
N SER A 274 10.28 20.54 10.57
CA SER A 274 10.45 20.66 12.01
C SER A 274 11.91 20.92 12.45
N ASP A 275 12.05 21.45 13.67
CA ASP A 275 13.34 21.59 14.34
C ASP A 275 14.01 20.24 14.60
N SER A 276 13.23 19.19 14.89
CA SER A 276 13.76 17.84 15.13
C SER A 276 14.40 17.27 13.87
N TYR A 277 13.78 17.46 12.70
CA TYR A 277 14.36 17.07 11.42
C TYR A 277 15.60 17.90 11.06
N SER A 278 15.60 19.20 11.36
CA SER A 278 16.78 20.05 11.17
C SER A 278 17.98 19.58 12.00
N ARG A 279 17.78 19.20 13.27
CA ARG A 279 18.83 18.60 14.12
C ARG A 279 19.30 17.25 13.59
N TYR A 280 18.38 16.43 13.10
CA TYR A 280 18.70 15.14 12.46
C TYR A 280 19.63 15.34 11.25
N LEU A 281 19.34 16.30 10.37
CA LEU A 281 20.21 16.65 9.25
C LEU A 281 21.55 17.22 9.69
N GLN A 282 21.60 18.00 10.76
CA GLN A 282 22.88 18.46 11.30
C GLN A 282 23.74 17.30 11.81
N GLN A 283 23.17 16.33 12.50
CA GLN A 283 23.90 15.13 12.91
C GLN A 283 24.44 14.35 11.70
N ALA A 284 23.62 14.19 10.66
CA ALA A 284 24.05 13.60 9.40
C ALA A 284 25.24 14.36 8.80
N ALA A 285 25.20 15.69 8.81
CA ALA A 285 26.25 16.54 8.26
C ALA A 285 27.59 16.42 9.02
N HIS A 286 27.60 16.00 10.28
CA HIS A 286 28.81 15.74 11.07
C HIS A 286 29.29 14.29 10.97
N THR A 287 28.56 13.43 10.26
CA THR A 287 28.92 12.02 10.08
C THR A 287 29.74 11.84 8.80
N PRO A 288 30.92 11.22 8.87
CA PRO A 288 31.73 10.88 7.70
C PRO A 288 30.93 10.10 6.63
N ASN A 289 31.15 10.43 5.36
CA ASN A 289 30.51 9.77 4.20
C ASN A 289 28.98 9.69 4.34
N SER A 290 28.34 10.74 4.85
CA SER A 290 26.89 10.76 5.01
C SER A 290 26.18 11.00 3.68
N VAL A 291 25.13 10.22 3.45
CA VAL A 291 24.22 10.38 2.32
C VAL A 291 22.81 10.49 2.88
N HIS A 292 22.12 11.57 2.52
CA HIS A 292 20.73 11.75 2.92
C HIS A 292 19.80 11.28 1.81
N VAL A 293 18.88 10.39 2.14
CA VAL A 293 17.83 9.87 1.24
C VAL A 293 16.50 10.46 1.69
N VAL A 294 16.04 11.48 0.98
CA VAL A 294 14.81 12.20 1.31
C VAL A 294 13.61 11.62 0.57
N TYR A 295 12.50 11.42 1.25
CA TYR A 295 11.28 10.97 0.59
C TYR A 295 10.64 12.08 -0.27
N ILE A 296 10.03 11.69 -1.40
CA ILE A 296 9.46 12.64 -2.36
C ILE A 296 8.39 13.54 -1.74
N ASN A 297 7.63 13.02 -0.77
CA ASN A 297 6.54 13.72 -0.06
C ASN A 297 7.07 14.74 0.96
N THR A 298 7.83 15.71 0.45
CA THR A 298 8.46 16.83 1.17
C THR A 298 8.49 18.06 0.27
N SER A 299 8.60 19.26 0.82
CA SER A 299 8.64 20.49 0.02
C SER A 299 9.95 20.62 -0.78
N LEU A 300 9.94 21.42 -1.85
CA LEU A 300 11.18 21.80 -2.56
C LEU A 300 12.14 22.53 -1.63
N ARG A 301 11.61 23.35 -0.72
CA ARG A 301 12.37 24.04 0.33
C ARG A 301 13.14 23.06 1.22
N THR A 302 12.47 22.02 1.73
CA THR A 302 13.13 20.98 2.52
C THR A 302 14.25 20.34 1.71
N LYS A 303 13.99 19.95 0.46
CA LYS A 303 14.99 19.31 -0.41
C LYS A 303 16.21 20.21 -0.62
N ALA A 304 16.00 21.49 -0.89
CA ALA A 304 17.06 22.48 -1.08
C ALA A 304 17.92 22.64 0.18
N ARG A 305 17.28 22.83 1.34
CA ARG A 305 17.97 23.01 2.63
C ARG A 305 18.71 21.75 3.06
N ALA A 306 18.09 20.59 2.91
CA ALA A 306 18.73 19.31 3.19
C ALA A 306 19.96 19.10 2.29
N HIS A 307 19.81 19.32 0.99
CA HIS A 307 20.92 19.19 0.04
C HIS A 307 22.03 20.20 0.29
N ALA A 308 21.74 21.38 0.83
CA ALA A 308 22.78 22.35 1.22
C ALA A 308 23.59 21.89 2.44
N LEU A 309 22.99 21.11 3.34
CA LEU A 309 23.65 20.61 4.54
C LEU A 309 24.36 19.28 4.32
N VAL A 310 23.72 18.34 3.62
CA VAL A 310 24.16 16.96 3.41
C VAL A 310 23.88 16.57 1.95
N PRO A 311 24.80 15.88 1.26
CA PRO A 311 24.53 15.34 -0.07
C PRO A 311 23.24 14.53 -0.06
N THR A 312 22.24 15.00 -0.80
CA THR A 312 20.86 14.50 -0.70
C THR A 312 20.37 13.97 -2.04
N ILE A 313 19.77 12.78 -2.04
CA ILE A 313 19.03 12.18 -3.16
C ILE A 313 17.57 11.96 -2.76
N THR A 314 16.64 12.25 -3.66
CA THR A 314 15.21 11.95 -3.42
C THR A 314 14.91 10.47 -3.67
N CYS A 315 13.88 9.94 -3.03
CA CYS A 315 13.35 8.60 -3.31
C CYS A 315 11.81 8.59 -3.29
N THR A 316 11.23 7.53 -3.82
CA THR A 316 9.82 7.18 -3.74
C THR A 316 9.68 5.81 -3.06
N SER A 317 8.48 5.39 -2.67
CA SER A 317 8.27 4.06 -2.11
C SER A 317 8.65 2.92 -3.08
N SER A 318 8.68 3.20 -4.39
CA SER A 318 9.03 2.23 -5.44
C SER A 318 10.53 1.98 -5.60
N ASN A 319 11.38 2.92 -5.18
CA ASN A 319 12.83 2.85 -5.42
C ASN A 319 13.69 2.97 -4.16
N VAL A 320 13.10 3.27 -3.00
CA VAL A 320 13.84 3.53 -1.75
C VAL A 320 14.79 2.39 -1.36
N VAL A 321 14.36 1.13 -1.50
CA VAL A 321 15.21 -0.03 -1.19
C VAL A 321 16.47 -0.01 -2.07
N GLN A 322 16.31 0.21 -3.38
CA GLN A 322 17.43 0.20 -4.31
C GLN A 322 18.30 1.45 -4.15
N THR A 323 17.72 2.61 -3.83
CA THR A 323 18.47 3.84 -3.56
C THR A 323 19.38 3.67 -2.33
N VAL A 324 18.87 3.08 -1.25
CA VAL A 324 19.67 2.83 -0.03
C VAL A 324 20.79 1.82 -0.29
N LEU A 325 20.48 0.70 -0.97
CA LEU A 325 21.50 -0.30 -1.31
C LEU A 325 22.57 0.27 -2.24
N ALA A 326 22.18 1.01 -3.28
CA ALA A 326 23.14 1.64 -4.18
C ALA A 326 24.03 2.65 -3.46
N ALA A 327 23.50 3.42 -2.50
CA ALA A 327 24.32 4.32 -1.69
C ALA A 327 25.40 3.55 -0.89
N PHE A 328 25.07 2.39 -0.31
CA PHE A 328 26.06 1.56 0.36
C PHE A 328 27.06 0.88 -0.59
N ALA A 329 26.63 0.56 -1.81
CA ALA A 329 27.49 -0.07 -2.83
C ALA A 329 28.47 0.93 -3.47
N ASP A 330 27.98 2.13 -3.81
CA ASP A 330 28.74 3.13 -4.57
C ASP A 330 29.62 4.02 -3.69
N VAL A 331 29.32 4.11 -2.39
CA VAL A 331 30.05 4.97 -1.45
C VAL A 331 30.64 4.12 -0.32
N PRO A 332 31.94 3.78 -0.40
CA PRO A 332 32.62 3.03 0.65
C PRO A 332 32.51 3.72 2.01
N GLY A 333 32.12 2.98 3.04
CA GLY A 333 32.00 3.53 4.39
C GLY A 333 30.78 4.43 4.61
N ALA A 334 29.85 4.53 3.66
CA ALA A 334 28.69 5.42 3.79
C ALA A 334 27.84 5.17 5.04
N THR A 335 27.32 6.26 5.58
CA THR A 335 26.19 6.25 6.52
C THR A 335 24.97 6.85 5.82
N VAL A 336 23.93 6.04 5.66
CA VAL A 336 22.69 6.47 5.00
C VAL A 336 21.73 7.02 6.04
N TRP A 337 21.21 8.22 5.78
CA TRP A 337 20.22 8.90 6.62
C TRP A 337 18.92 9.03 5.84
N TYR A 338 17.87 8.34 6.25
CA TYR A 338 16.58 8.33 5.57
C TYR A 338 15.53 9.17 6.32
N GLY A 339 14.61 9.82 5.61
CA GLY A 339 13.46 10.50 6.23
C GLY A 339 12.55 11.23 5.23
N PRO A 340 11.43 11.84 5.69
CA PRO A 340 11.01 11.95 7.10
C PRO A 340 10.10 10.81 7.57
N ASP A 341 9.69 9.87 6.72
CA ASP A 341 8.72 8.85 7.12
C ASP A 341 9.33 7.82 8.10
N THR A 342 8.84 7.80 9.33
CA THR A 342 9.34 6.95 10.41
C THR A 342 9.05 5.48 10.16
N TYR A 343 7.86 5.15 9.66
CA TYR A 343 7.47 3.78 9.40
C TYR A 343 8.24 3.20 8.24
N MET A 344 8.37 3.92 7.13
CA MET A 344 9.18 3.48 6.00
C MET A 344 10.64 3.28 6.41
N GLY A 345 11.20 4.15 7.27
CA GLY A 345 12.55 4.01 7.79
C GLY A 345 12.73 2.76 8.66
N ALA A 346 11.82 2.55 9.60
CA ALA A 346 11.81 1.36 10.46
C ALA A 346 11.60 0.07 9.66
N ASN A 347 10.70 0.09 8.68
CA ASN A 347 10.38 -1.04 7.81
C ASN A 347 11.54 -1.40 6.88
N LEU A 348 12.32 -0.41 6.40
CA LEU A 348 13.57 -0.65 5.68
C LEU A 348 14.61 -1.34 6.58
N ALA A 349 14.79 -0.85 7.80
CA ALA A 349 15.69 -1.46 8.76
C ALA A 349 15.27 -2.90 9.09
N GLN A 350 13.97 -3.15 9.29
CA GLN A 350 13.43 -4.49 9.53
C GLN A 350 13.61 -5.40 8.30
N LEU A 351 13.36 -4.90 7.09
CA LEU A 351 13.59 -5.65 5.85
C LEU A 351 15.05 -6.12 5.76
N PHE A 352 16.00 -5.22 6.01
CA PHE A 352 17.42 -5.55 5.96
C PHE A 352 17.85 -6.46 7.12
N ALA A 353 17.29 -6.30 8.32
CA ALA A 353 17.50 -7.21 9.43
C ALA A 353 17.02 -8.63 9.09
N ASP A 354 15.86 -8.74 8.44
CA ASP A 354 15.30 -10.00 7.99
C ASP A 354 16.18 -10.67 6.93
N LEU A 355 16.72 -9.91 5.97
CA LEU A 355 17.68 -10.42 4.99
C LEU A 355 18.98 -10.89 5.67
N ALA A 356 19.48 -10.12 6.65
CA ALA A 356 20.72 -10.41 7.38
C ALA A 356 20.61 -11.59 8.37
N SER A 357 19.38 -11.99 8.75
CA SER A 357 19.09 -13.05 9.73
C SER A 357 19.37 -14.48 9.22
N GLY A 358 19.76 -14.64 7.96
CA GLY A 358 20.01 -15.93 7.33
C GLY A 358 18.75 -16.62 6.79
N ALA A 359 17.59 -15.94 6.84
CA ALA A 359 16.35 -16.38 6.20
C ALA A 359 16.33 -16.19 4.68
N ALA A 360 17.23 -15.35 4.15
CA ALA A 360 17.42 -15.10 2.73
C ALA A 360 18.74 -15.71 2.25
N SER A 361 18.77 -16.17 1.00
CA SER A 361 20.00 -16.54 0.32
C SER A 361 20.72 -15.30 -0.23
N ASP A 362 22.01 -15.44 -0.54
CA ASP A 362 22.73 -14.38 -1.26
C ASP A 362 22.08 -14.06 -2.61
N ASP A 363 21.45 -15.03 -3.26
CA ASP A 363 20.76 -14.81 -4.53
C ASP A 363 19.49 -13.97 -4.34
N ASP A 364 18.77 -14.15 -3.24
CA ASP A 364 17.63 -13.29 -2.87
C ASP A 364 18.09 -11.84 -2.63
N VAL A 365 19.25 -11.65 -2.00
CA VAL A 365 19.84 -10.32 -1.79
C VAL A 365 20.31 -9.72 -3.10
N ARG A 366 20.98 -10.49 -3.97
CA ARG A 366 21.43 -10.04 -5.29
C ARG A 366 20.27 -9.69 -6.21
N ALA A 367 19.12 -10.34 -6.07
CA ALA A 367 17.90 -9.98 -6.78
C ALA A 367 17.39 -8.58 -6.39
N LEU A 368 17.65 -8.11 -5.17
CA LEU A 368 17.37 -6.74 -4.76
C LEU A 368 18.43 -5.77 -5.26
N HIS A 369 19.71 -6.13 -5.12
CA HIS A 369 20.83 -5.36 -5.66
C HIS A 369 22.07 -6.25 -5.85
N PRO A 370 22.66 -6.31 -7.06
CA PRO A 370 23.68 -7.31 -7.41
C PRO A 370 25.00 -7.19 -6.63
N ALA A 371 25.32 -6.01 -6.11
CA ALA A 371 26.54 -5.77 -5.33
C ALA A 371 26.47 -6.26 -3.86
N HIS A 372 25.31 -6.75 -3.40
CA HIS A 372 25.10 -7.11 -2.01
C HIS A 372 24.96 -8.62 -1.78
N THR A 373 25.49 -9.07 -0.65
CA THR A 373 25.31 -10.39 -0.03
C THR A 373 24.68 -10.24 1.34
N VAL A 374 24.22 -11.34 1.94
CA VAL A 374 23.67 -11.36 3.30
C VAL A 374 24.63 -10.71 4.30
N ASP A 375 25.93 -11.02 4.21
CA ASP A 375 26.96 -10.45 5.09
C ASP A 375 27.15 -8.96 4.86
N SER A 376 27.10 -8.50 3.60
CA SER A 376 27.17 -7.06 3.30
C SER A 376 25.98 -6.30 3.92
N ILE A 377 24.76 -6.86 3.83
CA ILE A 377 23.56 -6.28 4.46
C ILE A 377 23.71 -6.25 5.98
N ARG A 378 24.27 -7.30 6.58
CA ARG A 378 24.54 -7.32 8.02
C ARG A 378 25.50 -6.19 8.44
N SER A 379 26.54 -5.93 7.64
CA SER A 379 27.54 -4.89 7.93
C SER A 379 27.06 -3.46 7.68
N LEU A 380 26.01 -3.23 6.89
CA LEU A 380 25.45 -1.90 6.65
C LEU A 380 24.38 -1.50 7.67
N LEU A 381 23.71 -2.45 8.33
CA LEU A 381 22.61 -2.17 9.28
C LEU A 381 22.95 -1.11 10.34
N PRO A 382 24.13 -1.14 11.00
CA PRO A 382 24.50 -0.10 11.98
C PRO A 382 24.66 1.31 11.37
N ARG A 383 24.81 1.39 10.04
CA ARG A 383 25.03 2.61 9.26
C ARG A 383 23.78 3.09 8.53
N LEU A 384 22.64 2.41 8.72
CA LEU A 384 21.34 2.92 8.29
C LEU A 384 20.69 3.68 9.45
N ARG A 385 20.57 4.99 9.30
CA ARG A 385 19.85 5.90 10.20
C ARG A 385 18.55 6.33 9.52
N TYR A 386 17.49 6.47 10.30
CA TYR A 386 16.23 7.02 9.83
C TYR A 386 15.63 7.96 10.86
N PHE A 387 14.86 8.93 10.37
CA PHE A 387 14.14 9.88 11.20
C PHE A 387 12.93 9.21 11.90
N THR A 388 12.67 9.54 13.16
CA THR A 388 11.70 8.83 14.01
C THR A 388 10.52 9.69 14.47
N ASP A 389 10.34 10.87 13.89
CA ASP A 389 9.35 11.87 14.31
C ASP A 389 8.57 12.42 13.11
N GLY A 390 8.22 11.54 12.17
CA GLY A 390 7.46 11.90 10.98
C GLY A 390 6.55 10.76 10.54
N THR A 391 5.25 10.99 10.53
CA THR A 391 4.25 9.96 10.17
C THR A 391 3.26 10.48 9.14
N CYS A 392 2.89 9.60 8.21
CA CYS A 392 1.77 9.83 7.32
C CYS A 392 0.48 9.47 8.08
N ILE A 393 -0.40 10.45 8.31
CA ILE A 393 -1.67 10.24 9.01
C ILE A 393 -2.56 9.19 8.34
N VAL A 394 -2.47 9.04 7.02
CA VAL A 394 -3.25 8.06 6.26
C VAL A 394 -2.75 6.65 6.50
N HIS A 395 -1.43 6.44 6.49
CA HIS A 395 -0.88 5.11 6.69
C HIS A 395 -0.88 4.69 8.17
N HIS A 396 -0.89 5.65 9.09
CA HIS A 396 -0.93 5.38 10.54
C HIS A 396 -2.13 4.53 10.98
N ILE A 397 -3.27 4.64 10.29
CA ILE A 397 -4.50 3.90 10.62
C ILE A 397 -4.36 2.38 10.45
N PHE A 398 -3.38 1.90 9.68
CA PHE A 398 -3.15 0.46 9.45
C PHE A 398 -2.35 -0.17 10.60
N GLY A 399 -2.62 0.27 11.83
CA GLY A 399 -2.01 -0.22 13.07
C GLY A 399 -3.07 -0.55 14.12
N GLY A 400 -2.63 -1.02 15.29
CA GLY A 400 -3.48 -1.42 16.41
C GLY A 400 -4.54 -2.44 16.01
N GLU A 401 -5.78 -2.11 16.36
CA GLU A 401 -6.97 -2.96 16.18
C GLU A 401 -7.17 -3.40 14.72
N VAL A 402 -6.78 -2.57 13.75
CA VAL A 402 -6.87 -2.92 12.32
C VAL A 402 -6.01 -4.14 12.01
N THR A 403 -4.75 -4.14 12.45
CA THR A 403 -3.83 -5.27 12.21
C THR A 403 -4.28 -6.52 12.96
N GLU A 404 -4.81 -6.36 14.18
CA GLU A 404 -5.35 -7.48 14.97
C GLU A 404 -6.54 -8.15 14.25
N LEU A 405 -7.44 -7.34 13.68
CA LEU A 405 -8.57 -7.84 12.91
C LEU A 405 -8.13 -8.49 11.60
N VAL A 406 -7.12 -7.94 10.90
CA VAL A 406 -6.52 -8.60 9.73
C VAL A 406 -5.95 -9.96 10.13
N ALA A 407 -5.21 -10.05 11.23
CA ALA A 407 -4.61 -11.31 11.69
C ALA A 407 -5.66 -12.36 12.08
N ALA A 408 -6.76 -11.95 12.70
CA ALA A 408 -7.83 -12.84 13.14
C ALA A 408 -8.80 -13.25 12.03
N GLY A 409 -9.24 -12.29 11.21
CA GLY A 409 -10.31 -12.48 10.21
C GLY A 409 -9.81 -12.74 8.80
N TYR A 410 -8.57 -12.38 8.47
CA TYR A 410 -8.05 -12.38 7.11
C TYR A 410 -6.65 -13.01 6.98
N GLY A 411 -6.19 -13.76 7.98
CA GLY A 411 -4.88 -14.42 7.94
C GLY A 411 -4.70 -15.40 6.77
N ASP A 412 -5.79 -15.96 6.24
CA ASP A 412 -5.81 -16.85 5.08
C ASP A 412 -5.90 -16.12 3.72
N ALA A 413 -6.01 -14.79 3.71
CA ALA A 413 -6.06 -13.96 2.51
C ALA A 413 -4.66 -13.63 1.97
N TYR A 414 -4.62 -13.01 0.79
CA TYR A 414 -3.43 -12.37 0.25
C TYR A 414 -3.24 -11.00 0.92
N LEU A 415 -2.06 -10.76 1.49
CA LEU A 415 -1.81 -9.58 2.33
C LEU A 415 -0.83 -8.63 1.63
N ALA A 416 -1.30 -7.43 1.28
CA ALA A 416 -0.48 -6.39 0.71
C ALA A 416 -0.21 -5.30 1.77
N ALA A 417 1.00 -4.74 1.80
CA ALA A 417 1.32 -3.59 2.65
C ALA A 417 2.21 -2.58 1.91
N HIS A 418 1.90 -1.29 2.08
CA HIS A 418 2.77 -0.22 1.66
C HIS A 418 3.95 -0.05 2.64
N PHE A 419 5.08 0.52 2.20
CA PHE A 419 6.22 0.75 3.10
C PHE A 419 5.94 1.74 4.24
N GLU A 420 4.96 2.64 4.07
CA GLU A 420 4.59 3.67 5.05
C GLU A 420 3.69 3.14 6.19
N VAL A 421 3.20 1.90 6.14
CA VAL A 421 2.32 1.38 7.20
C VAL A 421 3.07 1.06 8.49
N PRO A 422 2.40 1.08 9.66
CA PRO A 422 2.96 0.59 10.91
C PRO A 422 3.62 -0.79 10.79
N GLY A 423 4.71 -0.98 11.54
CA GLY A 423 5.59 -2.15 11.41
C GLY A 423 4.90 -3.50 11.68
N GLU A 424 3.75 -3.50 12.34
CA GLU A 424 2.91 -4.68 12.53
C GLU A 424 2.20 -5.15 11.24
N MET A 425 1.56 -4.25 10.49
CA MET A 425 0.95 -4.58 9.20
C MET A 425 2.02 -4.96 8.17
N PHE A 426 3.16 -4.27 8.19
CA PHE A 426 4.34 -4.65 7.41
C PHE A 426 4.80 -6.08 7.72
N ARG A 427 4.97 -6.43 9.01
CA ARG A 427 5.42 -7.76 9.43
C ARG A 427 4.41 -8.84 9.05
N LEU A 428 3.12 -8.56 9.17
CA LEU A 428 2.04 -9.47 8.79
C LEU A 428 2.08 -9.81 7.30
N ALA A 429 2.20 -8.81 6.43
CA ALA A 429 2.36 -9.02 4.98
C ALA A 429 3.69 -9.72 4.63
N MET A 430 4.81 -9.34 5.27
CA MET A 430 6.10 -10.00 5.08
C MET A 430 6.11 -11.46 5.55
N GLN A 431 5.39 -11.77 6.63
CA GLN A 431 5.23 -13.14 7.09
C GLN A 431 4.44 -13.95 6.07
N ALA A 432 3.30 -13.45 5.59
CA ALA A 432 2.50 -14.10 4.56
C ALA A 432 3.27 -14.33 3.25
N LYS A 433 4.09 -13.36 2.84
CA LYS A 433 5.02 -13.48 1.71
C LYS A 433 5.98 -14.65 1.89
N ARG A 434 6.68 -14.70 3.04
CA ARG A 434 7.74 -15.68 3.29
C ARG A 434 7.23 -17.10 3.54
N SER A 435 6.18 -17.25 4.34
CA SER A 435 5.71 -18.59 4.75
C SER A 435 4.82 -19.27 3.73
N ARG A 436 4.05 -18.48 2.96
CA ARG A 436 2.96 -18.99 2.12
C ARG A 436 2.97 -18.46 0.68
N GLY A 437 3.81 -17.47 0.36
CA GLY A 437 3.75 -16.77 -0.93
C GLY A 437 2.47 -15.94 -1.12
N MET A 438 1.80 -15.61 -0.02
CA MET A 438 0.51 -14.93 0.02
C MET A 438 0.63 -13.49 0.54
N GLY A 439 1.75 -12.83 0.25
CA GLY A 439 1.88 -11.42 0.60
C GLY A 439 2.90 -10.67 -0.23
N VAL A 440 2.76 -9.35 -0.20
CA VAL A 440 3.64 -8.40 -0.89
C VAL A 440 3.85 -7.18 -0.01
N VAL A 441 5.06 -6.65 -0.03
CA VAL A 441 5.37 -5.33 0.52
C VAL A 441 6.08 -4.52 -0.54
N GLY A 442 5.63 -3.29 -0.74
CA GLY A 442 6.19 -2.43 -1.77
C GLY A 442 5.41 -1.14 -1.98
N SER A 443 5.65 -0.52 -3.13
CA SER A 443 4.84 0.59 -3.64
C SER A 443 3.47 0.11 -4.13
N THR A 444 2.58 1.07 -4.37
CA THR A 444 1.31 0.91 -5.10
C THR A 444 1.43 0.03 -6.34
N SER A 445 2.46 0.25 -7.17
CA SER A 445 2.67 -0.56 -8.39
C SER A 445 3.02 -2.01 -8.07
N ASN A 446 3.83 -2.26 -7.03
CA ASN A 446 4.16 -3.63 -6.63
C ASN A 446 2.93 -4.39 -6.12
N ILE A 447 2.02 -3.70 -5.43
CA ILE A 447 0.75 -4.27 -4.96
C ILE A 447 -0.15 -4.61 -6.17
N LEU A 448 -0.28 -3.70 -7.14
CA LEU A 448 -1.06 -3.94 -8.37
C LEU A 448 -0.51 -5.12 -9.19
N ASP A 449 0.80 -5.18 -9.36
CA ASP A 449 1.45 -6.27 -10.10
C ASP A 449 1.23 -7.62 -9.39
N PHE A 450 1.36 -7.64 -8.06
CA PHE A 450 1.08 -8.83 -7.27
C PHE A 450 -0.37 -9.33 -7.41
N ILE A 451 -1.36 -8.42 -7.35
CA ILE A 451 -2.77 -8.78 -7.59
C ILE A 451 -2.95 -9.35 -8.99
N ALA A 452 -2.37 -8.69 -10.00
CA ALA A 452 -2.44 -9.14 -11.39
C ALA A 452 -1.79 -10.51 -11.60
N ASP A 453 -0.63 -10.76 -11.00
CA ASP A 453 0.08 -12.03 -11.09
C ASP A 453 -0.73 -13.17 -10.46
N LYS A 454 -1.27 -12.96 -9.25
CA LYS A 454 -2.12 -13.95 -8.57
C LYS A 454 -3.43 -14.20 -9.29
N LEU A 455 -4.02 -13.17 -9.91
CA LEU A 455 -5.18 -13.35 -10.78
C LEU A 455 -4.84 -14.17 -12.03
N ARG A 456 -3.70 -13.91 -12.69
CA ARG A 456 -3.27 -14.73 -13.86
C ARG A 456 -3.02 -16.18 -13.47
N GLU A 457 -2.41 -16.43 -12.31
CA GLU A 457 -2.26 -17.79 -11.76
C GLU A 457 -3.63 -18.46 -11.61
N ALA A 458 -4.62 -17.80 -10.99
CA ALA A 458 -5.95 -18.35 -10.80
C ALA A 458 -6.72 -18.57 -12.12
N LEU A 459 -6.59 -17.65 -13.08
CA LEU A 459 -7.20 -17.77 -14.41
C LEU A 459 -6.64 -18.94 -15.22
N SER A 460 -5.38 -19.33 -14.98
CA SER A 460 -4.77 -20.50 -15.60
C SER A 460 -5.23 -21.83 -14.98
N ALA A 461 -5.85 -21.79 -13.79
CA ALA A 461 -6.34 -22.97 -13.11
C ALA A 461 -7.69 -23.45 -13.71
N PRO A 462 -7.93 -24.77 -13.81
CA PRO A 462 -9.11 -25.33 -14.49
C PRO A 462 -10.39 -25.31 -13.64
N HIS A 463 -10.38 -24.69 -12.46
CA HIS A 463 -11.50 -24.68 -11.51
C HIS A 463 -11.93 -23.26 -11.15
N PRO A 464 -13.16 -23.09 -10.62
CA PRO A 464 -13.58 -21.82 -10.03
C PRO A 464 -12.67 -21.43 -8.86
N GLU A 465 -12.44 -20.13 -8.67
CA GLU A 465 -11.61 -19.65 -7.57
C GLU A 465 -12.06 -18.25 -7.13
N ARG A 466 -12.07 -18.00 -5.82
CA ARG A 466 -12.29 -16.67 -5.25
C ARG A 466 -11.01 -16.24 -4.56
N LEU A 467 -10.41 -15.15 -5.03
CA LEU A 467 -9.22 -14.56 -4.44
C LEU A 467 -9.62 -13.43 -3.48
N GLN A 468 -9.00 -13.36 -2.31
CA GLN A 468 -9.23 -12.27 -1.35
C GLN A 468 -7.92 -11.55 -1.07
N PHE A 469 -7.89 -10.23 -1.28
CA PHE A 469 -6.74 -9.37 -1.04
C PHE A 469 -7.06 -8.34 0.04
N VAL A 470 -6.24 -8.26 1.08
CA VAL A 470 -6.29 -7.17 2.07
C VAL A 470 -5.27 -6.11 1.70
N LEU A 471 -5.73 -4.87 1.56
CA LEU A 471 -4.89 -3.75 1.15
C LEU A 471 -4.41 -2.93 2.35
N GLY A 472 -3.18 -3.16 2.82
CA GLY A 472 -2.48 -2.28 3.76
C GLY A 472 -1.96 -1.02 3.07
N THR A 473 -2.84 -0.24 2.45
CA THR A 473 -2.55 1.02 1.78
C THR A 473 -3.85 1.82 1.61
N GLU A 474 -3.73 3.06 1.18
CA GLU A 474 -4.83 3.99 1.04
C GLU A 474 -5.85 3.66 -0.07
N ALA A 475 -7.04 4.27 0.04
CA ALA A 475 -8.17 4.06 -0.85
C ALA A 475 -7.93 4.49 -2.31
N GLY A 476 -6.97 5.40 -2.56
CA GLY A 476 -6.72 5.96 -3.89
C GLY A 476 -6.41 4.92 -4.98
N MET A 477 -6.01 3.71 -4.59
CA MET A 477 -5.72 2.62 -5.52
C MET A 477 -6.94 1.88 -6.08
N ILE A 478 -8.14 2.08 -5.50
CA ILE A 478 -9.33 1.27 -5.81
C ILE A 478 -9.65 1.27 -7.30
N THR A 479 -9.68 2.45 -7.93
CA THR A 479 -9.98 2.59 -9.36
C THR A 479 -9.00 1.82 -10.24
N SER A 480 -7.70 1.94 -9.95
CA SER A 480 -6.64 1.23 -10.68
C SER A 480 -6.75 -0.28 -10.50
N ILE A 481 -7.05 -0.76 -9.29
CA ILE A 481 -7.23 -2.18 -9.00
C ILE A 481 -8.44 -2.73 -9.77
N VAL A 482 -9.61 -2.07 -9.64
CA VAL A 482 -10.85 -2.54 -10.28
C VAL A 482 -10.68 -2.62 -11.79
N ARG A 483 -10.16 -1.57 -12.43
CA ARG A 483 -9.92 -1.54 -13.88
C ARG A 483 -8.96 -2.64 -14.32
N LYS A 484 -7.85 -2.84 -13.60
CA LYS A 484 -6.86 -3.87 -13.92
C LYS A 484 -7.44 -5.28 -13.80
N VAL A 485 -8.15 -5.55 -12.70
CA VAL A 485 -8.77 -6.85 -12.41
C VAL A 485 -9.86 -7.18 -13.43
N GLN A 486 -10.80 -6.25 -13.68
CA GLN A 486 -11.85 -6.46 -14.68
C GLN A 486 -11.27 -6.65 -16.09
N GLY A 487 -10.21 -5.89 -16.44
CA GLY A 487 -9.52 -6.06 -17.71
C GLY A 487 -8.96 -7.47 -17.90
N LEU A 488 -8.29 -8.02 -16.88
CA LEU A 488 -7.75 -9.39 -16.91
C LEU A 488 -8.86 -10.45 -16.95
N LEU A 489 -9.93 -10.27 -16.17
CA LEU A 489 -11.08 -11.18 -16.16
C LEU A 489 -11.76 -11.23 -17.54
N ARG A 490 -12.08 -10.06 -18.14
CA ARG A 490 -12.68 -9.99 -19.48
C ARG A 490 -11.80 -10.60 -20.55
N GLN A 491 -10.47 -10.35 -20.50
CA GLN A 491 -9.52 -10.93 -21.45
C GLN A 491 -9.47 -12.46 -21.37
N SER A 492 -9.70 -13.04 -20.20
CA SER A 492 -9.70 -14.49 -20.01
C SER A 492 -10.98 -15.19 -20.49
N GLY A 493 -12.10 -14.46 -20.56
CA GLY A 493 -13.42 -15.02 -20.84
C GLY A 493 -14.00 -15.91 -19.72
N ARG A 494 -13.32 -16.05 -18.56
CA ARG A 494 -13.81 -16.81 -17.40
C ARG A 494 -14.75 -15.95 -16.55
N THR A 495 -15.87 -16.53 -16.13
CA THR A 495 -16.89 -15.86 -15.29
C THR A 495 -17.03 -16.48 -13.89
N ASP A 496 -16.29 -17.54 -13.61
CA ASP A 496 -16.29 -18.32 -12.38
C ASP A 496 -15.04 -18.05 -11.50
N VAL A 497 -14.30 -16.99 -11.83
CA VAL A 497 -13.20 -16.44 -11.02
C VAL A 497 -13.61 -15.07 -10.51
N GLU A 498 -13.51 -14.87 -9.20
CA GLU A 498 -13.90 -13.64 -8.53
C GLU A 498 -12.74 -13.10 -7.68
N VAL A 499 -12.63 -11.78 -7.59
CA VAL A 499 -11.62 -11.11 -6.77
C VAL A 499 -12.31 -10.23 -5.75
N GLU A 500 -12.09 -10.50 -4.47
CA GLU A 500 -12.48 -9.64 -3.37
C GLU A 500 -11.31 -8.78 -2.93
N VAL A 501 -11.51 -7.47 -2.92
CA VAL A 501 -10.55 -6.49 -2.42
C VAL A 501 -11.09 -5.93 -1.11
N VAL A 502 -10.39 -6.20 -0.02
CA VAL A 502 -10.74 -5.83 1.36
C VAL A 502 -9.99 -4.57 1.75
N PHE A 503 -10.71 -3.60 2.30
CA PHE A 503 -10.18 -2.33 2.76
C PHE A 503 -10.10 -2.34 4.29
N PRO A 504 -8.91 -2.46 4.88
CA PRO A 504 -8.72 -2.54 6.32
C PRO A 504 -8.90 -1.15 6.97
N VAL A 505 -10.11 -0.61 6.84
CA VAL A 505 -10.60 0.57 7.56
C VAL A 505 -11.46 0.11 8.71
N ALA A 506 -11.17 0.58 9.92
CA ALA A 506 -11.94 0.22 11.10
C ALA A 506 -13.43 0.50 10.86
N PRO A 507 -14.33 -0.49 11.04
CA PRO A 507 -15.77 -0.28 10.85
C PRO A 507 -16.35 0.79 11.77
N SER A 508 -15.75 0.98 12.96
CA SER A 508 -16.07 2.04 13.93
C SER A 508 -15.75 3.44 13.42
N ALA A 509 -14.77 3.59 12.52
CA ALA A 509 -14.42 4.87 11.96
C ALA A 509 -15.48 5.37 10.96
N VAL A 510 -16.30 4.49 10.37
CA VAL A 510 -17.30 4.87 9.35
C VAL A 510 -18.59 5.32 10.02
N ALA A 511 -18.81 6.64 10.08
CA ALA A 511 -20.07 7.19 10.56
C ALA A 511 -21.23 6.87 9.60
N THR A 512 -22.29 6.20 10.07
CA THR A 512 -23.51 5.97 9.28
C THR A 512 -24.73 6.60 9.96
N PRO A 513 -25.77 7.02 9.21
CA PRO A 513 -27.01 7.55 9.80
C PRO A 513 -27.72 6.54 10.73
N GLN A 514 -27.37 5.25 10.64
CA GLN A 514 -27.96 4.17 11.45
C GLN A 514 -27.07 3.69 12.61
N GLN A 515 -25.91 4.30 12.87
CA GLN A 515 -25.06 3.90 14.00
C GLN A 515 -25.83 4.08 15.32
N ARG A 516 -26.22 2.96 15.92
CA ARG A 516 -26.63 2.93 17.33
C ARG A 516 -25.36 2.81 18.17
N PRO A 517 -25.27 3.49 19.33
CA PRO A 517 -24.14 3.29 20.25
C PRO A 517 -23.97 1.79 20.54
N GLN A 518 -22.72 1.33 20.69
CA GLN A 518 -22.41 -0.04 21.12
C GLN A 518 -23.26 -0.40 22.35
N GLU A 519 -23.77 -1.64 22.43
CA GLU A 519 -24.45 -2.13 23.62
C GLU A 519 -23.52 -2.01 24.83
N GLY A 520 -23.86 -1.09 25.77
CA GLY A 520 -23.06 -0.77 26.95
C GLY A 520 -22.37 0.60 26.94
N ALA A 521 -22.29 1.28 25.80
CA ALA A 521 -21.87 2.68 25.75
C ALA A 521 -23.07 3.58 26.10
N ALA A 522 -23.09 4.12 27.33
CA ALA A 522 -24.12 5.08 27.70
C ALA A 522 -24.07 6.28 26.73
N PRO A 523 -25.17 6.63 26.04
CA PRO A 523 -25.20 7.84 25.24
C PRO A 523 -24.93 9.02 26.16
N LEU A 524 -23.84 9.75 25.92
CA LEU A 524 -23.55 11.00 26.62
C LEU A 524 -24.62 12.00 26.20
N THR A 525 -25.70 12.05 26.96
CA THR A 525 -26.78 13.02 26.76
C THR A 525 -26.39 14.25 27.56
N LEU A 526 -26.13 15.36 26.87
CA LEU A 526 -25.88 16.63 27.55
C LEU A 526 -27.12 17.02 28.37
N PRO A 527 -26.97 17.81 29.45
CA PRO A 527 -28.10 18.28 30.26
C PRO A 527 -29.19 19.03 29.47
N THR A 528 -28.88 19.46 28.24
CA THR A 528 -29.78 20.10 27.29
C THR A 528 -30.67 19.13 26.51
N GLY A 529 -30.52 17.81 26.71
CA GLY A 529 -31.20 16.77 25.94
C GLY A 529 -30.55 16.44 24.59
N LEU A 530 -29.40 17.03 24.29
CA LEU A 530 -28.65 16.74 23.07
C LEU A 530 -27.89 15.42 23.22
N ALA A 531 -28.16 14.45 22.35
CA ALA A 531 -27.42 13.19 22.31
C ALA A 531 -26.07 13.38 21.60
N LEU A 532 -24.96 13.10 22.30
CA LEU A 532 -23.63 13.06 21.69
C LEU A 532 -23.36 11.65 21.14
N VAL A 533 -23.15 11.57 19.83
CA VAL A 533 -22.58 10.40 19.18
C VAL A 533 -21.06 10.56 19.22
N PRO A 534 -20.28 9.62 19.77
CA PRO A 534 -18.83 9.70 19.74
C PRO A 534 -18.35 9.86 18.30
N GLY A 535 -17.60 10.93 18.05
CA GLY A 535 -16.91 11.09 16.79
C GLY A 535 -15.76 10.08 16.67
N PRO A 536 -15.38 9.73 15.45
CA PRO A 536 -14.16 8.96 15.18
C PRO A 536 -12.93 9.67 15.76
N ALA A 537 -11.91 8.91 16.16
CA ALA A 537 -10.73 9.45 16.81
C ALA A 537 -9.96 10.42 15.90
N SER A 538 -9.22 11.36 16.49
CA SER A 538 -8.43 12.33 15.73
C SER A 538 -7.49 11.63 14.74
N GLY A 539 -7.59 11.96 13.46
CA GLY A 539 -6.78 11.35 12.38
C GLY A 539 -7.52 10.33 11.51
N GLU A 540 -8.74 9.92 11.88
CA GLU A 540 -9.51 8.92 11.13
C GLU A 540 -10.22 9.48 9.87
N GLY A 541 -10.02 10.74 9.50
CA GLY A 541 -10.43 11.27 8.19
C GLY A 541 -11.93 11.15 7.87
N CYS A 542 -12.81 11.14 8.87
CA CYS A 542 -14.19 10.78 8.65
C CYS A 542 -15.00 11.85 7.92
N SER A 543 -15.74 11.41 6.92
CA SER A 543 -16.68 12.23 6.15
C SER A 543 -18.02 11.50 6.03
N LEU A 544 -19.10 12.27 5.85
CA LEU A 544 -20.43 11.74 5.51
C LEU A 544 -20.44 10.92 4.20
N GLU A 545 -19.40 11.08 3.38
CA GLU A 545 -19.16 10.32 2.14
C GLU A 545 -18.30 9.06 2.34
N GLY A 546 -18.05 8.66 3.60
CA GLY A 546 -17.57 7.33 3.96
C GLY A 546 -16.09 7.03 3.69
N GLY A 547 -15.14 7.87 4.10
CA GLY A 547 -13.72 7.59 3.83
C GLY A 547 -12.78 7.75 5.01
N CYS A 548 -12.60 6.71 5.83
CA CYS A 548 -11.68 6.70 6.98
C CYS A 548 -10.22 6.35 6.64
N ALA A 549 -9.90 6.24 5.34
CA ALA A 549 -8.57 5.97 4.79
C ALA A 549 -8.26 6.88 3.60
N ALA A 550 -8.61 8.16 3.72
CA ALA A 550 -8.32 9.17 2.69
C ALA A 550 -7.58 10.34 3.33
N CYS A 551 -6.58 10.87 2.62
CA CYS A 551 -5.84 12.04 3.09
C CYS A 551 -6.78 13.25 3.18
N PRO A 552 -6.95 13.88 4.36
CA PRO A 552 -7.83 15.05 4.51
C PRO A 552 -7.36 16.23 3.64
N TYR A 553 -6.05 16.38 3.44
CA TYR A 553 -5.50 17.41 2.56
C TYR A 553 -5.81 17.12 1.08
N MET A 554 -5.70 15.87 0.64
CA MET A 554 -6.05 15.51 -0.75
C MET A 554 -7.54 15.76 -1.02
N LYS A 555 -8.42 15.53 -0.03
CA LYS A 555 -9.87 15.83 -0.13
C LYS A 555 -10.20 17.31 -0.32
N MET A 556 -9.27 18.23 -0.06
CA MET A 556 -9.47 19.65 -0.38
C MET A 556 -9.58 19.88 -1.90
N ASN A 557 -9.08 18.95 -2.71
CA ASN A 557 -9.19 18.95 -4.16
C ASN A 557 -10.50 18.30 -4.60
N THR A 558 -11.59 19.06 -4.61
CA THR A 558 -12.90 18.56 -5.03
C THR A 558 -13.14 18.78 -6.53
N LEU A 559 -14.04 17.99 -7.12
CA LEU A 559 -14.46 18.20 -8.51
C LEU A 559 -15.11 19.57 -8.70
N ALA A 560 -15.91 20.02 -7.74
CA ALA A 560 -16.52 21.35 -7.76
C ALA A 560 -15.47 22.46 -7.76
N ALA A 561 -14.41 22.32 -6.96
CA ALA A 561 -13.30 23.28 -6.95
C ALA A 561 -12.56 23.29 -8.29
N LEU A 562 -12.30 22.11 -8.89
CA LEU A 562 -11.68 22.01 -10.21
C LEU A 562 -12.48 22.76 -11.27
N VAL A 563 -13.76 22.41 -11.40
CA VAL A 563 -14.67 23.04 -12.38
C VAL A 563 -14.74 24.54 -12.14
N SER A 564 -14.87 24.98 -10.89
CA SER A 564 -14.94 26.40 -10.54
C SER A 564 -13.67 27.17 -10.88
N VAL A 565 -12.48 26.58 -10.71
CA VAL A 565 -11.21 27.18 -11.15
C VAL A 565 -11.19 27.26 -12.68
N CYS A 566 -11.48 26.16 -13.38
CA CYS A 566 -11.53 26.13 -14.85
C CYS A 566 -12.50 27.16 -15.44
N GLU A 567 -13.67 27.35 -14.83
CA GLU A 567 -14.68 28.34 -15.26
C GLU A 567 -14.21 29.79 -15.07
N ARG A 568 -13.32 30.07 -14.13
CA ARG A 568 -12.77 31.41 -13.87
C ARG A 568 -11.59 31.78 -14.79
N VAL A 569 -10.84 30.79 -15.29
CA VAL A 569 -9.71 30.98 -16.23
C VAL A 569 -10.14 31.74 -17.48
N GLY A 570 -9.32 32.67 -17.96
CA GLY A 570 -9.52 33.40 -19.22
C GLY A 570 -10.42 34.64 -19.12
N SER A 571 -10.93 35.00 -17.94
CA SER A 571 -11.67 36.25 -17.72
C SER A 571 -10.92 37.19 -16.76
N PRO A 572 -10.84 38.51 -16.98
CA PRO A 572 -10.08 39.40 -16.11
C PRO A 572 -10.50 39.36 -14.63
N ALA A 573 -11.81 39.31 -14.37
CA ALA A 573 -12.35 39.19 -13.02
C ALA A 573 -12.09 37.79 -12.40
N GLY A 574 -12.17 36.73 -13.22
CA GLY A 574 -11.86 35.38 -12.78
C GLY A 574 -10.39 35.20 -12.44
N GLU A 575 -9.47 35.65 -13.30
CA GLU A 575 -8.03 35.61 -13.06
C GLU A 575 -7.63 36.37 -11.78
N ALA A 576 -8.22 37.56 -11.55
CA ALA A 576 -7.99 38.30 -10.30
C ALA A 576 -8.43 37.52 -9.06
N SER A 577 -9.53 36.75 -9.15
CA SER A 577 -9.99 35.89 -8.06
C SER A 577 -9.14 34.63 -7.85
N LEU A 578 -8.36 34.23 -8.87
CA LEU A 578 -7.51 33.04 -8.85
C LEU A 578 -6.10 33.32 -8.34
N GLU A 579 -5.73 34.57 -8.03
CA GLU A 579 -4.38 34.92 -7.58
C GLU A 579 -3.96 34.13 -6.33
N ARG A 580 -4.89 33.93 -5.39
CA ARG A 580 -4.64 33.14 -4.17
C ARG A 580 -4.56 31.63 -4.43
N TYR A 581 -5.00 31.16 -5.60
CA TYR A 581 -4.90 29.77 -6.03
C TYR A 581 -3.59 29.48 -6.76
N ARG A 582 -2.69 30.45 -6.89
CA ARG A 582 -1.35 30.20 -7.44
C ARG A 582 -0.50 29.43 -6.42
N PRO A 583 0.35 28.51 -6.87
CA PRO A 583 1.40 27.94 -6.03
C PRO A 583 2.32 29.04 -5.52
N ARG A 584 2.93 28.81 -4.35
CA ARG A 584 3.93 29.73 -3.83
C ARG A 584 5.10 29.83 -4.80
N THR A 585 5.40 31.05 -5.24
CA THR A 585 6.59 31.32 -6.02
C THR A 585 7.76 31.53 -5.08
N TYR A 586 8.80 30.71 -5.20
CA TYR A 586 10.04 30.88 -4.44
C TYR A 586 10.96 31.99 -4.99
N GLY A 587 10.37 32.95 -5.73
CA GLY A 587 11.09 34.06 -6.34
C GLY A 587 11.75 34.92 -5.25
N GLY A 588 13.08 34.80 -5.12
CA GLY A 588 13.89 35.58 -4.19
C GLY A 588 14.56 34.78 -3.06
N GLU A 589 14.12 33.55 -2.75
CA GLU A 589 14.83 32.70 -1.79
C GLU A 589 15.99 32.00 -2.51
N THR A 590 17.20 32.13 -1.98
CA THR A 590 18.40 31.46 -2.50
C THR A 590 19.00 30.53 -1.46
N VAL A 591 19.44 29.36 -1.90
CA VAL A 591 20.16 28.38 -1.07
C VAL A 591 21.45 28.00 -1.79
N GLY A 592 22.59 28.21 -1.14
CA GLY A 592 23.90 27.94 -1.74
C GLY A 592 24.18 28.74 -3.02
N GLY A 593 23.68 29.98 -3.11
CA GLY A 593 23.86 30.85 -4.29
C GLY A 593 22.99 30.51 -5.50
N ARG A 594 22.13 29.49 -5.42
CA ARG A 594 21.12 29.14 -6.43
C ARG A 594 19.73 29.56 -5.96
N SER A 595 18.78 29.75 -6.88
CA SER A 595 17.38 29.88 -6.50
C SER A 595 16.92 28.63 -5.75
N LEU A 596 15.96 28.78 -4.83
CA LEU A 596 15.44 27.65 -4.06
C LEU A 596 14.90 26.54 -4.97
N ALA A 597 14.21 26.92 -6.05
CA ALA A 597 13.70 25.98 -7.05
C ALA A 597 14.83 25.15 -7.68
N ALA A 598 15.90 25.82 -8.16
CA ALA A 598 17.04 25.13 -8.75
C ALA A 598 17.77 24.25 -7.73
N ALA A 599 17.96 24.72 -6.49
CA ALA A 599 18.59 23.94 -5.43
C ALA A 599 17.74 22.72 -5.00
N GLY A 600 16.42 22.88 -4.90
CA GLY A 600 15.48 21.83 -4.51
C GLY A 600 15.29 20.76 -5.58
N CYS A 601 15.50 21.11 -6.85
CA CYS A 601 15.45 20.15 -7.96
C CYS A 601 16.68 19.25 -8.02
N VAL A 602 17.84 19.64 -7.46
CA VAL A 602 19.07 18.83 -7.51
C VAL A 602 18.87 17.40 -6.95
N PRO A 603 18.33 17.20 -5.72
CA PRO A 603 18.01 15.86 -5.22
C PRO A 603 17.06 15.04 -6.10
N ILE A 604 16.10 15.70 -6.75
CA ILE A 604 15.15 15.05 -7.66
C ILE A 604 15.86 14.60 -8.93
N LEU A 605 16.75 15.44 -9.48
CA LEU A 605 17.56 15.10 -10.64
C LEU A 605 18.52 13.94 -10.34
N HIS A 606 19.13 13.89 -9.15
CA HIS A 606 19.92 12.72 -8.73
C HIS A 606 19.10 11.43 -8.76
N MET A 607 17.87 11.46 -8.26
CA MET A 607 16.96 10.32 -8.32
C MET A 607 16.56 9.95 -9.75
N ARG A 608 16.28 10.93 -10.62
CA ARG A 608 15.95 10.66 -12.04
C ARG A 608 17.13 10.02 -12.76
N ASN A 609 18.35 10.53 -12.53
CA ASN A 609 19.57 9.96 -13.09
C ASN A 609 19.77 8.52 -12.59
N PHE A 610 19.54 8.28 -11.30
CA PHE A 610 19.57 6.94 -10.70
C PHE A 610 18.53 5.98 -11.32
N GLN A 611 17.32 6.45 -11.61
CA GLN A 611 16.28 5.62 -12.24
C GLN A 611 16.59 5.30 -13.70
N ARG A 612 17.26 6.20 -14.42
CA ARG A 612 17.66 6.01 -15.82
C ARG A 612 18.95 5.21 -15.98
N SER A 613 19.80 5.16 -14.97
CA SER A 613 21.11 4.51 -15.05
C SER A 613 20.97 2.99 -15.16
N GLN A 614 21.71 2.39 -16.09
CA GLN A 614 21.79 0.93 -16.16
C GLN A 614 22.45 0.40 -14.88
N GLY A 615 21.77 -0.50 -14.19
CA GLY A 615 22.23 -1.05 -12.91
C GLY A 615 21.93 -0.17 -11.69
N ARG A 616 21.12 0.89 -11.81
CA ARG A 616 20.67 1.74 -10.69
C ARG A 616 21.85 2.24 -9.84
N ARG A 617 22.81 2.90 -10.49
CA ARG A 617 24.00 3.50 -9.87
C ARG A 617 23.75 4.97 -9.53
N LEU A 618 24.37 5.46 -8.46
CA LEU A 618 24.38 6.88 -8.13
C LEU A 618 25.12 7.69 -9.20
N GLY A 619 24.63 8.89 -9.50
CA GLY A 619 25.24 9.77 -10.51
C GLY A 619 26.60 10.32 -10.07
N PRO A 620 27.52 10.62 -11.02
CA PRO A 620 28.87 11.09 -10.72
C PRO A 620 28.88 12.38 -9.90
N ASP A 621 27.97 13.31 -10.19
CA ASP A 621 27.87 14.58 -9.47
C ASP A 621 27.57 14.37 -7.97
N LEU A 622 26.66 13.44 -7.65
CA LEU A 622 26.33 13.11 -6.27
C LEU A 622 27.51 12.42 -5.57
N LEU A 623 28.20 11.50 -6.25
CA LEU A 623 29.37 10.82 -5.70
C LEU A 623 30.51 11.81 -5.42
N GLN A 624 30.75 12.76 -6.32
CA GLN A 624 31.71 13.83 -6.12
C GLN A 624 31.30 14.74 -4.97
N ASP A 625 30.02 15.07 -4.85
CA ASP A 625 29.50 15.88 -3.75
C ASP A 625 29.73 15.21 -2.39
N ILE A 626 29.46 13.90 -2.31
CA ILE A 626 29.69 13.10 -1.10
C ILE A 626 31.17 13.08 -0.72
N ALA A 627 32.06 12.84 -1.68
CA ALA A 627 33.49 12.80 -1.43
C ALA A 627 34.05 14.18 -1.01
N SER A 628 33.65 15.23 -1.73
CA SER A 628 34.20 16.58 -1.54
C SER A 628 33.71 17.26 -0.26
N ARG A 629 32.43 17.13 0.10
CA ARG A 629 31.89 17.74 1.33
C ARG A 629 32.47 17.14 2.60
N HIS A 630 32.89 15.88 2.55
CA HIS A 630 33.65 15.31 3.65
C HIS A 630 35.04 15.96 3.75
N THR A 631 35.76 16.12 2.64
CA THR A 631 37.12 16.69 2.68
C THR A 631 37.17 18.19 2.98
N ALA A 632 36.08 18.91 2.73
CA ALA A 632 35.99 20.36 2.91
C ALA A 632 35.60 20.81 4.33
N ARG A 633 35.35 19.87 5.25
CA ARG A 633 35.06 20.11 6.67
C ARG A 633 36.14 19.49 7.53
#